data_AF-A0A1F7PCS9-F1
#
_entry.id   AF-A0A1F7PCS9-F1
#
_cell.length_a   1.000
_cell.length_b   1.000
_cell.length_c   1.000
_cell.angle_alpha   90.00
_cell.angle_beta   90.00
_cell.angle_gamma   90.00
#
_symmetry.space_group_name_H-M   'P 1'
#
loop_
_entity.id
_entity.type
_entity.pdbx_description
1 polymer ?
#
loop_
_entity_poly.entity_id
_entity_poly.type
_entity_poly.pdbx_seq_one_letter_code
_entity_poly.pdbx_strand_id
1 'polypeptide(L)'
;MERPIAYDKLAREDRFVRMRARDVAQLKLEQGLPPFPDLANRESIKERAHGILVGELQAMEGAGRTVCDFPDAPWEFTLDMARQVWDESRHVEIYLRLLEHLEGYAGEFPETTILWRCACAEDAAARVAGVNRGLEGLACDVFNQLVHIARRMGDPILERAVEFVLADEITHVRMGSKWLARLTEGDPDRRRRAIEFQETIDERFNLGGMRREGDHEAVPVSIATDVRRLAGFTEQEIERLIRTTQRSQVY
;
A
#
# COMPACT_ATOMS: atom_id res chain seq x y z
N MET A 1 9.69 24.97 14.46
CA MET A 1 8.68 24.12 13.79
C MET A 1 9.14 23.97 12.36
N GLU A 2 9.97 22.96 12.10
CA GLU A 2 10.35 22.59 10.74
C GLU A 2 9.07 22.19 10.01
N ARG A 3 8.81 22.82 8.88
CA ARG A 3 7.61 22.55 8.10
C ARG A 3 7.63 21.09 7.64
N PRO A 4 6.47 20.40 7.62
CA PRO A 4 6.37 19.07 7.02
C PRO A 4 6.92 19.12 5.58
N ILE A 5 7.76 18.15 5.20
CA ILE A 5 8.29 18.02 3.84
C ILE A 5 7.09 17.99 2.89
N ALA A 6 7.05 18.93 1.94
CA ALA A 6 5.95 19.00 1.00
C ALA A 6 5.88 17.71 0.17
N TYR A 7 4.67 17.26 -0.17
CA TYR A 7 4.49 15.96 -0.83
C TYR A 7 5.16 15.87 -2.22
N ASP A 8 5.50 17.02 -2.81
CA ASP A 8 6.20 17.16 -4.08
C ASP A 8 7.73 17.19 -3.95
N LYS A 9 8.26 17.03 -2.72
CA LYS A 9 9.69 17.04 -2.41
C LYS A 9 10.28 15.66 -2.07
N LEU A 10 9.73 14.58 -2.65
CA LEU A 10 10.40 13.28 -2.59
C LEU A 10 11.77 13.35 -3.26
N ALA A 11 12.80 12.84 -2.58
CA ALA A 11 14.12 12.67 -3.15
C ALA A 11 14.09 11.45 -4.07
N ARG A 12 14.21 11.69 -5.38
CA ARG A 12 14.22 10.66 -6.41
C ARG A 12 15.28 10.99 -7.43
N GLU A 13 15.89 9.96 -8.00
CA GLU A 13 16.77 10.10 -9.15
C GLU A 13 15.97 10.56 -10.39
N ASP A 14 16.64 11.19 -11.34
CA ASP A 14 16.03 11.76 -12.57
C ASP A 14 15.28 10.71 -13.40
N ARG A 15 15.61 9.43 -13.25
CA ARG A 15 14.91 8.30 -13.91
C ARG A 15 13.49 8.07 -13.41
N PHE A 16 13.11 8.57 -12.24
CA PHE A 16 11.74 8.44 -11.74
C PHE A 16 10.88 9.60 -12.21
N VAL A 17 9.91 9.29 -13.08
CA VAL A 17 8.95 10.28 -13.58
C VAL A 17 7.71 10.29 -12.69
N ARG A 18 7.48 11.41 -12.00
CA ARG A 18 6.31 11.61 -11.14
C ARG A 18 5.08 12.01 -11.94
N MET A 19 3.98 11.28 -11.77
CA MET A 19 2.70 11.59 -12.43
C MET A 19 1.52 11.35 -11.48
N ARG A 20 0.39 12.04 -11.70
CA ARG A 20 -0.84 11.72 -10.97
C ARG A 20 -1.42 10.43 -11.56
N ALA A 21 -1.97 9.57 -10.71
CA ALA A 21 -2.57 8.30 -11.16
C ALA A 21 -3.62 8.47 -12.27
N ARG A 22 -4.45 9.52 -12.19
CA ARG A 22 -5.43 9.84 -13.23
C ARG A 22 -4.79 10.20 -14.58
N ASP A 23 -3.64 10.89 -14.55
CA ASP A 23 -2.95 11.33 -15.76
C ASP A 23 -2.26 10.13 -16.41
N VAL A 24 -1.70 9.21 -15.60
CA VAL A 24 -1.19 7.91 -16.07
C VAL A 24 -2.30 7.08 -16.72
N ALA A 25 -3.45 6.94 -16.05
CA ALA A 25 -4.58 6.19 -16.56
C ALA A 25 -5.11 6.76 -17.90
N GLN A 26 -5.21 8.08 -18.00
CA GLN A 26 -5.63 8.74 -19.24
C GLN A 26 -4.65 8.48 -20.39
N LEU A 27 -3.34 8.65 -20.16
CA LEU A 27 -2.33 8.40 -21.20
C LEU A 27 -2.32 6.95 -21.67
N LYS A 28 -2.52 5.99 -20.76
CA LYS A 28 -2.66 4.58 -21.14
C LYS A 28 -3.86 4.36 -22.05
N LEU A 29 -5.02 4.91 -21.69
CA LEU A 29 -6.22 4.82 -22.54
C LEU A 29 -6.01 5.45 -23.92
N GLU A 30 -5.35 6.60 -23.99
CA GLU A 30 -4.96 7.26 -25.26
C GLU A 30 -4.01 6.40 -26.11
N GLN A 31 -3.19 5.56 -25.48
CA GLN A 31 -2.29 4.60 -26.13
C GLN A 31 -2.95 3.24 -26.41
N GLY A 32 -4.23 3.05 -26.08
CA GLY A 32 -4.92 1.78 -26.23
C GLY A 32 -4.50 0.71 -25.21
N LEU A 33 -3.85 1.10 -24.11
CA LEU A 33 -3.45 0.25 -23.01
C LEU A 33 -4.52 0.25 -21.90
N PRO A 34 -4.65 -0.84 -21.12
CA PRO A 34 -5.55 -0.85 -19.97
C PRO A 34 -5.09 0.15 -18.91
N PRO A 35 -6.02 0.83 -18.19
CA PRO A 35 -5.66 1.85 -17.20
C PRO A 35 -4.91 1.28 -15.99
N PHE A 36 -5.04 -0.02 -15.75
CA PHE A 36 -4.33 -0.79 -14.74
C PHE A 36 -3.68 -2.02 -15.38
N PRO A 37 -2.56 -2.52 -14.85
CA PRO A 37 -1.94 -3.73 -15.38
C PRO A 37 -2.89 -4.93 -15.19
N ASP A 38 -3.19 -5.62 -16.30
CA ASP A 38 -4.09 -6.77 -16.35
C ASP A 38 -3.49 -8.08 -15.81
N LEU A 39 -2.18 -8.07 -15.56
CA LEU A 39 -1.38 -9.20 -15.08
C LEU A 39 -1.48 -10.45 -15.96
N ALA A 40 -1.87 -10.29 -17.22
CA ALA A 40 -2.02 -11.37 -18.19
C ALA A 40 -0.69 -11.77 -18.84
N ASN A 41 0.34 -10.92 -18.76
CA ASN A 41 1.62 -11.13 -19.39
C ASN A 41 2.77 -10.56 -18.53
N ARG A 42 4.02 -10.89 -18.93
CA ARG A 42 5.21 -10.50 -18.18
C ARG A 42 5.38 -8.98 -18.07
N GLU A 43 5.04 -8.20 -19.11
CA GLU A 43 5.14 -6.74 -19.08
C GLU A 43 4.17 -6.12 -18.06
N SER A 44 2.92 -6.59 -18.00
CA SER A 44 1.96 -6.08 -17.01
C SER A 44 2.30 -6.50 -15.58
N ILE A 45 2.95 -7.66 -15.40
CA ILE A 45 3.50 -8.07 -14.09
C ILE A 45 4.71 -7.23 -13.70
N LYS A 46 5.60 -6.93 -14.64
CA LYS A 46 6.74 -6.01 -14.45
C LYS A 46 6.26 -4.62 -14.04
N GLU A 47 5.23 -4.10 -14.72
CA GLU A 47 4.59 -2.84 -14.35
C GLU A 47 4.04 -2.88 -12.92
N ARG A 48 3.36 -3.97 -12.55
CA ARG A 48 2.87 -4.17 -11.17
C ARG A 48 4.01 -4.20 -10.16
N ALA A 49 5.07 -4.95 -10.42
CA ALA A 49 6.23 -5.05 -9.54
C ALA A 49 6.92 -3.69 -9.37
N HIS A 50 7.00 -2.88 -10.43
CA HIS A 50 7.52 -1.51 -10.34
C HIS A 50 6.60 -0.62 -9.48
N GLY A 51 5.29 -0.69 -9.69
CA GLY A 51 4.33 0.03 -8.86
C GLY A 51 4.44 -0.34 -7.38
N ILE A 52 4.73 -1.62 -7.07
CA ILE A 52 4.97 -2.07 -5.70
C ILE A 52 6.31 -1.54 -5.17
N LEU A 53 7.41 -1.61 -5.93
CA LEU A 53 8.70 -0.99 -5.55
C LEU A 53 8.52 0.48 -5.11
N VAL A 54 7.74 1.24 -5.88
CA VAL A 54 7.42 2.63 -5.57
C VAL A 54 6.59 2.75 -4.28
N GLY A 55 5.67 1.81 -4.05
CA GLY A 55 4.93 1.66 -2.80
C GLY A 55 5.88 1.47 -1.62
N GLU A 56 6.79 0.50 -1.68
CA GLU A 56 7.73 0.18 -0.59
C GLU A 56 8.67 1.36 -0.30
N LEU A 57 9.13 2.06 -1.33
CA LEU A 57 9.91 3.29 -1.15
C LEU A 57 9.13 4.33 -0.34
N GLN A 58 7.85 4.54 -0.68
CA GLN A 58 7.01 5.53 0.02
C GLN A 58 6.59 5.06 1.42
N ALA A 59 6.40 3.76 1.64
CA ALA A 59 6.12 3.18 2.95
C ALA A 59 7.33 3.35 3.88
N MET A 60 8.54 3.02 3.39
CA MET A 60 9.80 3.24 4.08
C MET A 60 9.98 4.71 4.49
N GLU A 61 9.80 5.64 3.55
CA GLU A 61 9.89 7.07 3.81
C GLU A 61 8.80 7.55 4.77
N GLY A 62 7.58 7.03 4.63
CA GLY A 62 6.45 7.38 5.48
C GLY A 62 6.65 6.94 6.93
N ALA A 63 7.15 5.73 7.15
CA ALA A 63 7.52 5.23 8.47
C ALA A 63 8.67 6.04 9.07
N GLY A 64 9.71 6.35 8.28
CA GLY A 64 10.85 7.15 8.74
C GLY A 64 10.44 8.58 9.09
N ARG A 65 9.55 9.17 8.31
CA ARG A 65 8.95 10.47 8.62
C ARG A 65 8.11 10.43 9.90
N THR A 66 7.42 9.33 10.15
CA THR A 66 6.61 9.14 11.37
C THR A 66 7.48 9.08 12.63
N VAL A 67 8.68 8.50 12.53
CA VAL A 67 9.70 8.56 13.60
C VAL A 67 10.08 10.01 13.92
N CYS A 68 10.24 10.86 12.90
CA CYS A 68 10.66 12.25 13.10
C CYS A 68 9.53 13.21 13.51
N ASP A 69 8.33 13.05 12.95
CA ASP A 69 7.24 14.01 13.12
C ASP A 69 6.58 13.93 14.51
N PHE A 70 6.71 12.81 15.22
CA PHE A 70 6.03 12.54 16.48
C PHE A 70 6.99 12.23 17.63
N PRO A 71 7.90 13.15 17.99
CA PRO A 71 8.89 12.91 19.05
C PRO A 71 8.25 12.71 20.43
N ASP A 72 7.02 13.19 20.64
CA ASP A 72 6.28 13.07 21.90
C ASP A 72 5.46 11.76 22.00
N ALA A 73 5.44 10.93 20.94
CA ALA A 73 4.78 9.64 20.99
C ALA A 73 5.54 8.66 21.93
N PRO A 74 4.87 7.63 22.47
CA PRO A 74 5.54 6.63 23.29
C PRO A 74 6.77 6.04 22.61
N TRP A 75 7.83 5.73 23.35
CA TRP A 75 9.06 5.20 22.77
C TRP A 75 8.84 3.93 21.94
N GLU A 76 7.91 3.05 22.35
CA GLU A 76 7.60 1.85 21.59
C GLU A 76 6.96 2.16 20.23
N PHE A 77 6.30 3.32 20.07
CA PHE A 77 5.77 3.77 18.78
C PHE A 77 6.92 4.06 17.83
N THR A 78 7.90 4.82 18.31
CA THR A 78 9.12 5.13 17.57
C THR A 78 9.86 3.85 17.16
N LEU A 79 9.97 2.88 18.08
CA LEU A 79 10.62 1.61 17.80
C LEU A 79 9.87 0.79 16.75
N ASP A 80 8.54 0.69 16.83
CA ASP A 80 7.73 -0.03 15.84
C ASP A 80 7.81 0.65 14.46
N MET A 81 7.79 1.99 14.39
CA MET A 81 7.95 2.71 13.11
C MET A 81 9.36 2.57 12.54
N ALA A 82 10.41 2.61 13.37
CA ALA A 82 11.78 2.37 12.94
C ALA A 82 11.99 0.92 12.46
N ARG A 83 11.30 -0.04 13.08
CA ARG A 83 11.26 -1.42 12.58
C ARG A 83 10.61 -1.48 11.20
N GLN A 84 9.47 -0.83 11.00
CA GLN A 84 8.85 -0.79 9.67
C GLN A 84 9.79 -0.17 8.64
N VAL A 85 10.52 0.92 8.95
CA VAL A 85 11.55 1.46 8.02
C VAL A 85 12.54 0.39 7.58
N TRP A 86 13.00 -0.45 8.51
CA TRP A 86 13.91 -1.54 8.19
C TRP A 86 13.23 -2.61 7.33
N ASP A 87 12.01 -3.00 7.66
CA ASP A 87 11.23 -4.00 6.93
C ASP A 87 11.00 -3.54 5.48
N GLU A 88 10.53 -2.30 5.27
CA GLU A 88 10.33 -1.73 3.94
C GLU A 88 11.63 -1.53 3.16
N SER A 89 12.75 -1.23 3.82
CA SER A 89 14.04 -1.15 3.13
C SER A 89 14.45 -2.48 2.52
N ARG A 90 14.13 -3.60 3.20
CA ARG A 90 14.34 -4.95 2.65
C ARG A 90 13.36 -5.23 1.53
N HIS A 91 12.11 -4.77 1.63
CA HIS A 91 11.12 -4.90 0.56
C HIS A 91 11.56 -4.17 -0.72
N VAL A 92 12.10 -2.95 -0.59
CA VAL A 92 12.70 -2.20 -1.69
C VAL A 92 13.82 -3.00 -2.37
N GLU A 93 14.75 -3.58 -1.60
CA GLU A 93 15.81 -4.43 -2.16
C GLU A 93 15.26 -5.65 -2.88
N ILE A 94 14.25 -6.32 -2.31
CA ILE A 94 13.58 -7.47 -2.92
C ILE A 94 12.95 -7.06 -4.26
N TYR A 95 12.20 -5.97 -4.31
CA TYR A 95 11.54 -5.53 -5.53
C TYR A 95 12.49 -5.00 -6.59
N LEU A 96 13.64 -4.42 -6.20
CA LEU A 96 14.72 -4.11 -7.15
C LEU A 96 15.23 -5.39 -7.85
N ARG A 97 15.43 -6.48 -7.09
CA ARG A 97 15.84 -7.77 -7.65
C ARG A 97 14.73 -8.44 -8.47
N LEU A 98 13.47 -8.30 -8.05
CA LEU A 98 12.34 -8.80 -8.83
C LEU A 98 12.19 -8.06 -10.15
N LEU A 99 12.44 -6.75 -10.20
CA LEU A 99 12.47 -6.01 -11.46
C LEU A 99 13.58 -6.53 -12.38
N GLU A 100 14.80 -6.77 -11.87
CA GLU A 100 15.88 -7.39 -12.66
C GLU A 100 15.46 -8.76 -13.21
N HIS A 101 14.83 -9.60 -12.39
CA HIS A 101 14.29 -10.92 -12.79
C HIS A 101 13.20 -10.83 -13.86
N LEU A 102 12.40 -9.76 -13.82
CA LEU A 102 11.36 -9.47 -14.80
C LEU A 102 11.88 -8.69 -16.02
N GLU A 103 13.20 -8.53 -16.17
CA GLU A 103 13.85 -7.81 -17.27
C GLU A 103 13.46 -6.32 -17.31
N GLY A 104 13.24 -5.73 -16.14
CA GLY A 104 12.88 -4.34 -15.91
C GLY A 104 13.89 -3.56 -15.08
N TYR A 105 13.56 -2.28 -14.83
CA TYR A 105 14.40 -1.41 -13.99
C TYR A 105 13.60 -0.37 -13.21
N ALA A 106 14.17 0.09 -12.10
CA ALA A 106 13.59 1.17 -11.30
C ALA A 106 13.51 2.47 -12.13
N GLY A 107 12.33 3.08 -12.15
CA GLY A 107 12.03 4.26 -12.99
C GLY A 107 11.49 3.93 -14.40
N GLU A 108 11.34 2.66 -14.78
CA GLU A 108 10.79 2.27 -16.09
C GLU A 108 9.34 2.73 -16.30
N PHE A 109 8.54 2.78 -15.22
CA PHE A 109 7.17 3.27 -15.23
C PHE A 109 7.01 4.54 -14.38
N PRO A 110 5.98 5.37 -14.61
CA PRO A 110 5.74 6.56 -13.80
C PRO A 110 5.41 6.22 -12.34
N GLU A 111 5.95 6.98 -11.40
CA GLU A 111 5.58 6.87 -9.99
C GLU A 111 4.38 7.76 -9.64
N THR A 112 3.47 7.23 -8.82
CA THR A 112 2.35 8.00 -8.24
C THR A 112 2.58 8.20 -6.75
N THR A 113 2.20 9.35 -6.19
CA THR A 113 2.56 9.76 -4.81
C THR A 113 1.40 9.61 -3.82
N ILE A 114 0.46 8.69 -4.07
CA ILE A 114 -0.75 8.59 -3.24
C ILE A 114 -0.40 8.10 -1.82
N LEU A 115 0.47 7.10 -1.69
CA LEU A 115 0.90 6.57 -0.39
C LEU A 115 1.61 7.66 0.43
N TRP A 116 2.60 8.33 -0.18
CA TRP A 116 3.33 9.43 0.46
C TRP A 116 2.41 10.55 0.98
N ARG A 117 1.35 10.89 0.24
CA ARG A 117 0.37 11.88 0.70
C ARG A 117 -0.38 11.42 1.95
N CYS A 118 -0.65 10.12 2.09
CA CYS A 118 -1.28 9.56 3.29
C CYS A 118 -0.32 9.64 4.49
N ALA A 119 0.98 9.38 4.25
CA ALA A 119 2.04 9.54 5.24
C ALA A 119 2.27 11.00 5.68
N CYS A 120 1.59 11.97 5.06
CA CYS A 120 1.67 13.39 5.45
C CYS A 120 0.57 13.83 6.44
N ALA A 121 -0.29 12.94 6.92
CA ALA A 121 -1.29 13.28 7.95
C ALA A 121 -0.61 13.85 9.21
N GLU A 122 -1.08 14.99 9.71
CA GLU A 122 -0.46 15.69 10.85
C GLU A 122 -0.75 15.04 12.22
N ASP A 123 -1.72 14.13 12.29
CA ASP A 123 -2.04 13.37 13.49
C ASP A 123 -1.51 11.94 13.39
N ALA A 124 -0.79 11.48 14.41
CA ALA A 124 -0.19 10.14 14.44
C ALA A 124 -1.24 9.02 14.34
N ALA A 125 -2.41 9.17 14.97
CA ALA A 125 -3.47 8.16 14.91
C ALA A 125 -4.10 8.10 13.51
N ALA A 126 -4.37 9.25 12.90
CA ALA A 126 -4.81 9.31 11.50
C ALA A 126 -3.77 8.70 10.55
N ARG A 127 -2.48 8.94 10.79
CA ARG A 127 -1.41 8.40 9.94
C ARG A 127 -1.35 6.88 9.98
N VAL A 128 -1.34 6.27 11.17
CA VAL A 128 -1.34 4.79 11.26
C VAL A 128 -2.67 4.16 10.82
N ALA A 129 -3.78 4.87 10.94
CA ALA A 129 -5.05 4.40 10.40
C ALA A 129 -5.02 4.37 8.86
N GLY A 130 -4.56 5.45 8.22
CA GLY A 130 -4.50 5.55 6.76
C GLY A 130 -3.39 4.72 6.12
N VAL A 131 -2.18 4.74 6.69
CA VAL A 131 -1.01 4.02 6.16
C VAL A 131 -1.02 2.57 6.63
N ASN A 132 -0.69 2.31 7.89
CA ASN A 132 -0.55 0.96 8.41
C ASN A 132 -1.82 0.11 8.27
N ARG A 133 -3.00 0.67 8.55
CA ARG A 133 -4.25 -0.10 8.41
C ARG A 133 -4.84 -0.07 7.01
N GLY A 134 -4.95 1.10 6.39
CA GLY A 134 -5.52 1.24 5.04
C GLY A 134 -4.60 0.68 3.96
N LEU A 135 -3.44 1.32 3.77
CA LEU A 135 -2.50 1.04 2.68
C LEU A 135 -1.84 -0.34 2.79
N GLU A 136 -1.31 -0.72 3.95
CA GLU A 136 -0.68 -2.06 4.08
C GLU A 136 -1.74 -3.18 4.02
N GLY A 137 -2.98 -2.87 4.42
CA GLY A 137 -4.10 -3.75 4.17
C GLY A 137 -4.33 -3.95 2.66
N LEU A 138 -4.29 -2.88 1.87
CA LEU A 138 -4.38 -2.98 0.41
C LEU A 138 -3.18 -3.74 -0.17
N ALA A 139 -1.97 -3.50 0.33
CA ALA A 139 -0.77 -4.22 -0.05
C ALA A 139 -0.96 -5.73 0.15
N CYS A 140 -1.54 -6.15 1.28
CA CYS A 140 -1.91 -7.56 1.51
C CYS A 140 -2.79 -8.15 0.39
N ASP A 141 -3.80 -7.42 -0.09
CA ASP A 141 -4.69 -7.88 -1.16
C ASP A 141 -3.92 -8.02 -2.50
N VAL A 142 -3.08 -7.04 -2.83
CA VAL A 142 -2.27 -7.01 -4.06
C VAL A 142 -1.20 -8.10 -4.05
N PHE A 143 -0.51 -8.29 -2.93
CA PHE A 143 0.58 -9.25 -2.81
C PHE A 143 0.03 -10.68 -2.82
N ASN A 144 -1.09 -10.93 -2.12
CA ASN A 144 -1.75 -12.22 -2.17
C ASN A 144 -2.14 -12.60 -3.61
N GLN A 145 -2.68 -11.66 -4.38
CA GLN A 145 -2.97 -11.90 -5.80
C GLN A 145 -1.69 -12.23 -6.60
N LEU A 146 -0.62 -11.46 -6.40
CA LEU A 146 0.62 -11.65 -7.14
C LEU A 146 1.29 -13.00 -6.81
N VAL A 147 1.19 -13.48 -5.56
CA VAL A 147 1.60 -14.84 -5.16
C VAL A 147 0.83 -15.90 -5.96
N HIS A 148 -0.50 -15.77 -6.08
CA HIS A 148 -1.30 -16.72 -6.87
C HIS A 148 -0.93 -16.69 -8.35
N ILE A 149 -0.69 -15.51 -8.92
CA ILE A 149 -0.25 -15.36 -10.31
C ILE A 149 1.11 -16.03 -10.53
N ALA A 150 2.07 -15.80 -9.64
CA ALA A 150 3.39 -16.41 -9.70
C ALA A 150 3.30 -17.95 -9.66
N ARG A 151 2.46 -18.51 -8.77
CA ARG A 151 2.18 -19.96 -8.71
C ARG A 151 1.67 -20.51 -10.04
N ARG A 152 0.67 -19.85 -10.64
CA ARG A 152 0.10 -20.28 -11.93
C ARG A 152 1.10 -20.24 -13.08
N MET A 153 1.99 -19.26 -13.07
CA MET A 153 3.05 -19.12 -14.07
C MET A 153 4.23 -20.07 -13.83
N GLY A 154 4.28 -20.75 -12.68
CA GLY A 154 5.43 -21.56 -12.28
C GLY A 154 6.68 -20.71 -12.05
N ASP A 155 6.53 -19.49 -11.52
CA ASP A 155 7.64 -18.60 -11.17
C ASP A 155 7.91 -18.65 -9.65
N PRO A 156 8.78 -19.56 -9.17
CA PRO A 156 9.04 -19.72 -7.74
C PRO A 156 9.85 -18.57 -7.14
N ILE A 157 10.50 -17.73 -7.97
CA ILE A 157 11.28 -16.58 -7.49
C ILE A 157 10.29 -15.48 -7.11
N LEU A 158 9.39 -15.13 -8.02
CA LEU A 158 8.35 -14.14 -7.76
C LEU A 158 7.44 -14.58 -6.62
N GLU A 159 7.00 -15.84 -6.60
CA GLU A 159 6.14 -16.39 -5.55
C GLU A 159 6.75 -16.18 -4.16
N ARG A 160 7.96 -16.71 -3.93
CA ARG A 160 8.58 -16.71 -2.60
C ARG A 160 8.97 -15.33 -2.13
N ALA A 161 9.43 -14.48 -3.04
CA ALA A 161 9.78 -13.10 -2.71
C ALA A 161 8.54 -12.32 -2.24
N VAL A 162 7.43 -12.41 -2.97
CA VAL A 162 6.20 -11.69 -2.62
C VAL A 162 5.53 -12.30 -1.39
N GLU A 163 5.59 -13.62 -1.20
CA GLU A 163 5.08 -14.28 0.01
C GLU A 163 5.85 -13.85 1.27
N PHE A 164 7.17 -13.63 1.15
CA PHE A 164 7.98 -13.09 2.24
C PHE A 164 7.54 -11.67 2.62
N VAL A 165 7.39 -10.78 1.64
CA VAL A 165 6.94 -9.40 1.86
C VAL A 165 5.53 -9.38 2.48
N LEU A 166 4.62 -10.20 1.95
CA LEU A 166 3.25 -10.34 2.49
C LEU A 166 3.22 -10.70 3.98
N ALA A 167 4.16 -11.53 4.46
CA ALA A 167 4.24 -11.90 5.87
C ALA A 167 4.61 -10.70 6.77
N ASP A 168 5.50 -9.82 6.30
CA ASP A 168 5.87 -8.59 7.00
C ASP A 168 4.70 -7.58 6.97
N GLU A 169 3.94 -7.48 5.87
CA GLU A 169 2.76 -6.59 5.81
C GLU A 169 1.66 -6.94 6.82
N ILE A 170 1.42 -8.22 7.07
CA ILE A 170 0.49 -8.66 8.12
C ILE A 170 0.90 -8.07 9.48
N THR A 171 2.21 -7.92 9.72
CA THR A 171 2.74 -7.32 10.95
C THR A 171 2.56 -5.81 10.96
N HIS A 172 2.83 -5.11 9.86
CA HIS A 172 2.62 -3.66 9.75
C HIS A 172 1.16 -3.28 9.98
N VAL A 173 0.24 -4.06 9.43
CA VAL A 173 -1.21 -3.90 9.63
C VAL A 173 -1.59 -4.06 11.11
N ARG A 174 -1.06 -5.07 11.79
CA ARG A 174 -1.28 -5.28 13.24
C ARG A 174 -0.71 -4.13 14.07
N MET A 175 0.46 -3.60 13.71
CA MET A 175 1.04 -2.40 14.34
C MET A 175 0.10 -1.20 14.21
N GLY A 176 -0.47 -0.99 13.02
CA GLY A 176 -1.47 0.06 12.79
C GLY A 176 -2.66 -0.03 13.74
N SER A 177 -3.21 -1.24 13.92
CA SER A 177 -4.33 -1.46 14.85
C SER A 177 -3.96 -1.21 16.30
N LYS A 178 -2.80 -1.70 16.75
CA LYS A 178 -2.26 -1.48 18.10
C LYS A 178 -2.13 0.01 18.37
N TRP A 179 -1.51 0.76 17.47
CA TRP A 179 -1.24 2.18 17.69
C TRP A 179 -2.46 3.07 17.51
N LEU A 180 -3.37 2.75 16.59
CA LEU A 180 -4.65 3.42 16.52
C LEU A 180 -5.40 3.30 17.86
N ALA A 181 -5.41 2.11 18.49
CA ALA A 181 -6.01 1.94 19.81
C ALA A 181 -5.30 2.74 20.90
N ARG A 182 -3.96 2.63 21.01
CA ARG A 182 -3.19 3.29 22.08
C ARG A 182 -3.17 4.81 21.96
N LEU A 183 -3.00 5.36 20.75
CA LEU A 183 -2.94 6.81 20.53
C LEU A 183 -4.31 7.49 20.73
N THR A 184 -5.39 6.73 20.71
CA THR A 184 -6.76 7.24 20.87
C THR A 184 -7.41 6.83 22.19
N GLU A 185 -6.62 6.26 23.10
CA GLU A 185 -7.10 5.86 24.42
C GLU A 185 -7.62 7.07 25.19
N GLY A 186 -8.87 6.99 25.68
CA GLY A 186 -9.54 8.11 26.35
C GLY A 186 -10.04 9.22 25.43
N ASP A 187 -9.84 9.14 24.11
CA ASP A 187 -10.29 10.14 23.12
C ASP A 187 -11.06 9.49 21.95
N PRO A 188 -12.36 9.20 22.13
CA PRO A 188 -13.21 8.63 21.09
C PRO A 188 -13.35 9.54 19.85
N ASP A 189 -13.23 10.86 20.00
CA ASP A 189 -13.35 11.81 18.90
C ASP A 189 -12.11 11.75 17.99
N ARG A 190 -10.91 11.68 18.56
CA ARG A 190 -9.68 11.44 17.79
C ARG A 190 -9.73 10.09 17.08
N ARG A 191 -10.22 9.04 17.76
CA ARG A 191 -10.43 7.72 17.13
C ARG A 191 -11.34 7.80 15.92
N ARG A 192 -12.49 8.49 16.05
CA ARG A 192 -13.42 8.66 14.94
C ARG A 192 -12.77 9.37 13.76
N ARG A 193 -12.07 10.49 13.98
CA ARG A 193 -11.37 11.22 12.90
C ARG A 193 -10.31 10.38 12.20
N ALA A 194 -9.58 9.55 12.95
CA ALA A 194 -8.58 8.65 12.37
C ALA A 194 -9.23 7.56 11.50
N ILE A 195 -10.35 6.99 11.94
CA ILE A 195 -11.13 6.01 11.15
C ILE A 195 -11.73 6.66 9.91
N GLU A 196 -12.32 7.86 10.03
CA GLU A 196 -12.84 8.61 8.88
C GLU A 196 -11.72 8.89 7.86
N PHE A 197 -10.52 9.26 8.32
CA PHE A 197 -9.37 9.42 7.45
C PHE A 197 -9.00 8.12 6.73
N GLN A 198 -8.93 6.99 7.44
CA GLN A 198 -8.71 5.67 6.83
C GLN A 198 -9.77 5.36 5.76
N GLU A 199 -11.05 5.61 6.04
CA GLU A 199 -12.14 5.38 5.07
C GLU A 199 -11.93 6.19 3.79
N THR A 200 -11.46 7.45 3.89
CA THR A 200 -11.12 8.24 2.68
C THR A 200 -9.96 7.67 1.88
N ILE A 201 -9.04 6.95 2.53
CA ILE A 201 -7.93 6.25 1.86
C ILE A 201 -8.48 5.00 1.17
N ASP A 202 -9.24 4.17 1.88
CA ASP A 202 -9.85 2.96 1.33
C ASP A 202 -10.70 3.27 0.07
N GLU A 203 -11.45 4.37 0.07
CA GLU A 203 -12.22 4.84 -1.10
C GLU A 203 -11.32 5.19 -2.28
N ARG A 204 -10.24 5.96 -2.06
CA ARG A 204 -9.29 6.35 -3.12
C ARG A 204 -8.56 5.16 -3.71
N PHE A 205 -8.37 4.11 -2.92
CA PHE A 205 -7.69 2.88 -3.30
C PHE A 205 -8.65 1.73 -3.67
N ASN A 206 -9.90 2.05 -4.01
CA ASN A 206 -10.79 1.08 -4.65
C ASN A 206 -10.35 0.72 -6.09
N LEU A 207 -9.28 1.33 -6.61
CA LEU A 207 -8.72 1.08 -7.95
C LEU A 207 -9.79 1.16 -9.05
N GLY A 208 -10.70 2.15 -8.97
CA GLY A 208 -11.81 2.27 -9.93
C GLY A 208 -12.80 1.10 -9.89
N GLY A 209 -12.96 0.44 -8.74
CA GLY A 209 -13.84 -0.72 -8.58
C GLY A 209 -13.21 -2.04 -9.03
N MET A 210 -11.90 -2.09 -9.25
CA MET A 210 -11.18 -3.32 -9.59
C MET A 210 -10.98 -4.25 -8.38
N ARG A 211 -11.03 -3.68 -7.17
CA ARG A 211 -10.88 -4.41 -5.92
C ARG A 211 -12.23 -4.91 -5.41
N ARG A 212 -12.42 -6.22 -5.30
CA ARG A 212 -13.71 -6.85 -5.00
C ARG A 212 -13.56 -8.11 -4.15
N GLU A 213 -14.65 -8.48 -3.50
CA GLU A 213 -14.79 -9.84 -2.98
C GLU A 213 -14.97 -10.82 -4.15
N GLY A 214 -14.28 -11.94 -4.11
CA GLY A 214 -14.34 -12.97 -5.13
C GLY A 214 -13.03 -13.76 -5.23
N ASP A 215 -13.07 -14.87 -5.94
CA ASP A 215 -11.85 -15.66 -6.19
C ASP A 215 -10.83 -14.84 -7.01
N HIS A 216 -9.55 -15.04 -6.72
CA HIS A 216 -8.43 -14.36 -7.36
C HIS A 216 -8.35 -14.57 -8.88
N GLU A 217 -9.00 -15.60 -9.43
CA GLU A 217 -9.16 -15.82 -10.87
C GLU A 217 -10.38 -15.10 -11.46
N ALA A 218 -11.35 -14.75 -10.62
CA ALA A 218 -12.63 -14.18 -11.05
C ALA A 218 -12.66 -12.65 -10.96
N VAL A 219 -11.81 -12.03 -10.12
CA VAL A 219 -11.81 -10.59 -9.91
C VAL A 219 -10.42 -9.97 -10.12
N PRO A 220 -10.34 -8.70 -10.56
CA PRO A 220 -9.06 -8.08 -10.90
C PRO A 220 -8.13 -7.79 -9.71
N VAL A 221 -8.66 -7.58 -8.50
CA VAL A 221 -7.91 -7.65 -7.23
C VAL A 221 -8.88 -8.21 -6.19
N SER A 222 -8.58 -9.40 -5.67
CA SER A 222 -9.39 -10.04 -4.64
C SER A 222 -9.07 -9.44 -3.27
N ILE A 223 -10.12 -9.11 -2.49
CA ILE A 223 -9.96 -8.82 -1.06
C ILE A 223 -9.54 -10.11 -0.38
N ALA A 224 -8.30 -10.18 0.11
CA ALA A 224 -7.71 -11.36 0.71
C ALA A 224 -8.23 -11.51 2.15
N THR A 225 -9.47 -12.00 2.30
CA THR A 225 -10.18 -12.07 3.58
C THR A 225 -9.39 -12.83 4.65
N ASP A 226 -8.78 -13.97 4.31
CA ASP A 226 -7.97 -14.75 5.24
C ASP A 226 -6.70 -14.02 5.68
N VAL A 227 -6.01 -13.35 4.75
CA VAL A 227 -4.84 -12.51 5.08
C VAL A 227 -5.25 -11.35 5.97
N ARG A 228 -6.39 -10.72 5.71
CA ARG A 228 -6.91 -9.63 6.54
C ARG A 228 -7.28 -10.10 7.95
N ARG A 229 -7.88 -11.29 8.09
CA ARG A 229 -8.11 -11.92 9.41
C ARG A 229 -6.80 -12.15 10.15
N LEU A 230 -5.79 -12.70 9.46
CA LEU A 230 -4.45 -12.86 10.05
C LEU A 230 -3.90 -11.51 10.49
N ALA A 231 -4.05 -10.47 9.69
CA ALA A 231 -3.66 -9.11 10.01
C ALA A 231 -4.53 -8.43 11.09
N GLY A 232 -5.48 -9.16 11.67
CA GLY A 232 -6.29 -8.74 12.82
C GLY A 232 -7.48 -7.87 12.45
N PHE A 233 -7.93 -7.85 11.19
CA PHE A 233 -9.24 -7.27 10.86
C PHE A 233 -10.36 -8.15 11.43
N THR A 234 -11.39 -7.51 11.96
CA THR A 234 -12.64 -8.16 12.36
C THR A 234 -13.52 -8.46 11.15
N GLU A 235 -14.44 -9.42 11.27
CA GLU A 235 -15.43 -9.70 10.20
C GLU A 235 -16.23 -8.45 9.84
N GLN A 236 -16.59 -7.63 10.83
CA GLN A 236 -17.36 -6.39 10.61
C GLN A 236 -16.59 -5.36 9.79
N GLU A 237 -15.27 -5.26 10.00
CA GLU A 237 -14.40 -4.38 9.21
C GLU A 237 -14.25 -4.90 7.77
N ILE A 238 -14.09 -6.22 7.59
CA ILE A 238 -14.01 -6.86 6.28
C ILE A 238 -15.34 -6.66 5.51
N GLU A 239 -16.48 -6.91 6.14
CA GLU A 239 -17.81 -6.68 5.55
C GLU A 239 -18.04 -5.21 5.18
N ARG A 240 -17.59 -4.27 6.03
CA ARG A 240 -17.66 -2.84 5.72
C ARG A 240 -16.83 -2.52 4.48
N LEU A 241 -15.59 -2.99 4.44
CA LEU A 241 -14.70 -2.80 3.31
C LEU A 241 -15.31 -3.34 2.00
N ILE A 242 -15.85 -4.57 2.01
CA ILE A 242 -16.52 -5.18 0.86
C ILE A 242 -17.69 -4.31 0.37
N ARG A 243 -18.51 -3.79 1.29
CA ARG A 243 -19.62 -2.90 0.92
C ARG A 243 -19.14 -1.59 0.30
N THR A 244 -18.06 -1.00 0.82
CA THR A 244 -17.50 0.26 0.30
C THR A 244 -16.93 0.08 -1.11
N THR A 245 -16.24 -1.04 -1.37
CA THR A 245 -15.68 -1.33 -2.70
C THR A 245 -16.77 -1.60 -3.75
N GLN A 246 -17.89 -2.21 -3.35
CA GLN A 246 -19.06 -2.44 -4.21
C GLN A 246 -19.84 -1.15 -4.55
N ARG A 247 -19.92 -0.18 -3.62
CA ARG A 247 -20.64 1.09 -3.82
C ARG A 247 -19.95 2.05 -4.78
N SER A 248 -18.63 1.96 -4.89
CA SER A 248 -17.80 2.88 -5.66
C SER A 248 -17.68 2.53 -7.16
N GLN A 249 -18.63 1.75 -7.72
CA GLN A 249 -18.74 1.48 -9.17
C GLN A 249 -19.31 2.65 -9.98
N VAL A 250 -19.67 3.76 -9.34
CA VAL A 250 -20.26 4.92 -10.00
C VAL A 250 -19.27 6.07 -9.92
N TYR A 251 -18.38 6.17 -10.91
CA TYR A 251 -17.95 7.40 -11.59
C TYR A 251 -17.15 7.05 -12.84
#